data_AF-A0A419W3S5-F1
#
_entry.id   AF-A0A419W3S5-F1
#
_cell.length_a   1.000
_cell.length_b   1.000
_cell.length_c   1.000
_cell.angle_alpha   90.00
_cell.angle_beta   90.00
_cell.angle_gamma   90.00
#
_symmetry.space_group_name_H-M   'P 1'
#
loop_
_entity.id
_entity.type
_entity.pdbx_description
1 polymer ?
#
loop_
_entity_poly.entity_id
_entity_poly.type
_entity_poly.pdbx_seq_one_letter_code
_entity_poly.pdbx_strand_id
1 'polypeptide(L)'
;MELNTERLMRGIFEEFNKMDAFRTRFKNDFFETFRLAVAKLYPVSETDDLVEYLDIMAEEALRVASDVIEKDRTYPEYRQVMELKTFNSLLEKQNISEYQTKEIEFVKHELNNLLLKHYPAIFEFSSFGYRLLDRNVQFFARQFTKALREAAEKAV
;
A
#
# COMPACT_ATOMS: atom_id res chain seq x y z
N MET A 1 -8.84 22.06 -37.64
CA MET A 1 -9.02 20.85 -36.80
C MET A 1 -8.06 20.87 -35.59
N GLU A 2 -7.57 22.05 -35.16
CA GLU A 2 -6.54 22.21 -34.11
C GLU A 2 -7.11 22.45 -32.69
N LEU A 3 -8.32 23.00 -32.60
CA LEU A 3 -9.03 23.28 -31.33
C LEU A 3 -9.30 22.04 -30.45
N ASN A 4 -9.33 20.84 -31.05
CA ASN A 4 -9.58 19.60 -30.32
C ASN A 4 -8.31 19.09 -29.62
N THR A 5 -7.15 19.29 -30.24
CA THR A 5 -5.86 18.84 -29.70
C THR A 5 -5.41 19.67 -28.49
N GLU A 6 -5.60 20.99 -28.50
CA GLU A 6 -5.27 21.85 -27.36
C GLU A 6 -6.16 21.58 -26.14
N ARG A 7 -7.46 21.34 -26.35
CA ARG A 7 -8.38 20.94 -25.29
C ARG A 7 -8.03 19.57 -24.71
N LEU A 8 -7.69 18.61 -25.57
CA LEU A 8 -7.25 17.28 -25.16
C LEU A 8 -5.95 17.37 -24.35
N MET A 9 -4.95 18.12 -24.83
CA MET A 9 -3.68 18.32 -24.11
C MET A 9 -3.90 18.97 -22.76
N ARG A 10 -4.73 20.03 -22.67
CA ARG A 10 -5.07 20.66 -21.40
C ARG A 10 -5.74 19.67 -20.43
N GLY A 11 -6.68 18.86 -20.91
CA GLY A 11 -7.34 17.84 -20.08
C GLY A 11 -6.35 16.78 -19.56
N ILE A 12 -5.42 16.32 -20.41
CA ILE A 12 -4.36 15.38 -19.99
C ILE A 12 -3.47 16.00 -18.91
N PHE A 13 -3.04 17.26 -19.09
CA PHE A 13 -2.24 17.97 -18.09
C PHE A 13 -2.98 18.16 -16.76
N GLU A 14 -4.28 18.46 -16.79
CA GLU A 14 -5.09 18.59 -15.58
C GLU A 14 -5.19 17.26 -14.82
N GLU A 15 -5.43 16.15 -15.52
CA GLU A 15 -5.46 14.81 -14.90
C GLU A 15 -4.09 14.40 -14.36
N PHE A 16 -3.01 14.71 -15.08
CA PHE A 16 -1.65 14.50 -14.61
C PHE A 16 -1.38 15.25 -13.30
N ASN A 17 -1.72 16.55 -13.25
CA ASN A 17 -1.53 17.37 -12.05
C ASN A 17 -2.35 16.85 -10.86
N LYS A 18 -3.57 16.35 -11.09
CA LYS A 18 -4.39 15.74 -10.04
C LYS A 18 -3.74 14.46 -9.51
N MET A 19 -3.22 13.62 -10.39
CA MET A 19 -2.55 12.38 -10.02
C MET A 19 -1.26 12.63 -9.23
N ASP A 20 -0.44 13.59 -9.67
CA ASP A 20 0.77 13.99 -8.94
C ASP A 20 0.41 14.54 -7.56
N ALA A 21 -0.57 15.46 -7.48
CA ALA A 21 -1.00 16.00 -6.20
C ALA A 21 -1.57 14.92 -5.26
N PHE A 22 -2.26 13.91 -5.81
CA PHE A 22 -2.71 12.76 -5.05
C PHE A 22 -1.54 11.94 -4.51
N ARG A 23 -0.57 11.57 -5.37
CA ARG A 23 0.63 10.81 -4.97
C ARG A 23 1.41 11.53 -3.89
N THR A 24 1.68 12.83 -4.06
CA THR A 24 2.39 13.63 -3.05
C THR A 24 1.66 13.63 -1.71
N ARG A 25 0.33 13.84 -1.71
CA ARG A 25 -0.44 13.81 -0.45
C ARG A 25 -0.40 12.43 0.21
N PHE A 26 -0.55 11.36 -0.56
CA PHE A 26 -0.48 10.00 -0.03
C PHE A 26 0.89 9.72 0.59
N LYS A 27 1.99 10.02 -0.12
CA LYS A 27 3.35 9.76 0.37
C LYS A 27 3.66 10.55 1.64
N ASN A 28 3.23 11.80 1.73
CA ASN A 28 3.41 12.60 2.94
C ASN A 28 2.65 12.01 4.14
N ASP A 29 1.38 11.63 3.95
CA ASP A 29 0.59 11.01 5.01
C ASP A 29 1.14 9.63 5.40
N PHE A 30 1.61 8.85 4.41
CA PHE A 30 2.29 7.57 4.64
C PHE A 30 3.53 7.79 5.50
N PHE A 31 4.40 8.71 5.10
CA PHE A 31 5.64 9.00 5.80
C PHE A 31 5.37 9.36 7.27
N GLU A 32 4.49 10.32 7.54
CA GLU A 32 4.19 10.70 8.93
C GLU A 32 3.59 9.54 9.74
N THR A 33 2.66 8.79 9.16
CA THR A 33 2.02 7.65 9.85
C THR A 33 3.06 6.60 10.23
N PHE A 34 3.91 6.22 9.27
CA PHE A 34 4.85 5.11 9.46
C PHE A 34 6.11 5.53 10.20
N ARG A 35 6.55 6.79 10.13
CA ARG A 35 7.60 7.35 10.98
C ARG A 35 7.21 7.28 12.47
N LEU A 36 5.97 7.65 12.80
CA LEU A 36 5.44 7.51 14.16
C LEU A 36 5.29 6.03 14.57
N ALA A 37 4.85 5.17 13.66
CA ALA A 37 4.76 3.74 13.91
C ALA A 37 6.13 3.11 14.21
N VAL A 38 7.15 3.47 13.43
CA VAL A 38 8.54 3.02 13.63
C VAL A 38 9.03 3.40 15.01
N ALA A 39 8.92 4.69 15.37
CA ALA A 39 9.38 5.19 16.68
C ALA A 39 8.66 4.54 17.87
N LYS A 40 7.42 4.09 17.68
CA LYS A 40 6.63 3.38 18.70
C LYS A 40 7.05 1.90 18.84
N LEU A 41 7.43 1.25 17.74
CA LEU A 41 7.76 -0.18 17.71
C LEU A 41 9.23 -0.43 18.05
N TYR A 42 10.14 0.40 17.55
CA TYR A 42 11.58 0.24 17.67
C TYR A 42 12.23 1.57 18.07
N PRO A 43 13.21 1.58 19.00
CA PRO A 43 13.93 2.78 19.40
C PRO A 43 15.01 3.15 18.36
N VAL A 44 14.63 3.25 17.09
CA VAL A 44 15.52 3.64 15.99
C VAL A 44 15.42 5.15 15.76
N SER A 45 16.57 5.79 15.57
CA SER A 45 16.64 7.17 15.12
C SER A 45 16.23 7.28 13.65
N GLU A 46 15.68 8.43 13.27
CA GLU A 46 15.44 8.75 11.87
C GLU A 46 16.79 8.90 11.14
N THR A 47 16.96 8.15 10.06
CA THR A 47 18.15 8.16 9.19
C THR A 47 17.72 8.33 7.75
N ASP A 48 18.61 8.80 6.88
CA ASP A 48 18.33 8.93 5.45
C ASP A 48 17.89 7.58 4.82
N ASP A 49 18.52 6.47 5.24
CA ASP A 49 18.14 5.11 4.82
C ASP A 49 16.70 4.76 5.21
N LEU A 50 16.26 5.14 6.42
CA LEU A 50 14.88 4.93 6.86
C LEU A 50 13.91 5.78 6.05
N VAL A 51 14.28 7.02 5.74
CA VAL A 51 13.46 7.92 4.91
C VAL A 51 13.29 7.36 3.50
N GLU A 52 14.38 6.94 2.87
CA GLU A 52 14.34 6.30 1.54
C GLU A 52 13.50 5.01 1.57
N TYR A 53 13.68 4.20 2.61
CA TYR A 53 12.88 2.98 2.79
C TYR A 53 11.38 3.29 2.91
N LEU A 54 11.00 4.29 3.71
CA LEU A 54 9.60 4.72 3.84
C LEU A 54 9.04 5.25 2.51
N ASP A 55 9.86 5.93 1.71
CA ASP A 55 9.46 6.41 0.38
C ASP A 55 9.15 5.25 -0.59
N ILE A 56 10.04 4.25 -0.65
CA ILE A 56 9.84 3.02 -1.45
C ILE A 56 8.58 2.28 -1.01
N MET A 57 8.35 2.18 0.30
CA MET A 57 7.19 1.50 0.85
C MET A 57 5.89 2.26 0.59
N ALA A 58 5.93 3.60 0.54
CA ALA A 58 4.78 4.41 0.15
C ALA A 58 4.40 4.17 -1.32
N GLU A 59 5.38 4.10 -2.23
CA GLU A 59 5.15 3.77 -3.64
C GLU A 59 4.58 2.36 -3.82
N GLU A 60 5.08 1.40 -3.06
CA GLU A 60 4.56 0.02 -3.10
C GLU A 60 3.12 -0.06 -2.59
N ALA A 61 2.78 0.68 -1.52
CA ALA A 61 1.40 0.76 -1.03
C ALA A 61 0.45 1.37 -2.07
N LEU A 62 0.86 2.44 -2.75
CA LEU A 62 0.10 3.04 -3.86
C LEU A 62 -0.12 2.06 -5.00
N ARG A 63 0.95 1.36 -5.41
CA ARG A 63 0.93 0.39 -6.50
C ARG A 63 -0.04 -0.75 -6.19
N VAL A 64 0.08 -1.33 -4.99
CA VAL A 64 -0.78 -2.41 -4.52
C VAL A 64 -2.24 -1.98 -4.46
N ALA A 65 -2.55 -0.83 -3.87
CA ALA A 65 -3.92 -0.36 -3.76
C ALA A 65 -4.54 -0.14 -5.15
N SER A 66 -3.80 0.50 -6.06
CA SER A 66 -4.26 0.76 -7.42
C SER A 66 -4.49 -0.53 -8.22
N ASP A 67 -3.57 -1.50 -8.10
CA ASP A 67 -3.69 -2.83 -8.75
C ASP A 67 -4.92 -3.59 -8.25
N VAL A 68 -5.17 -3.59 -6.93
CA VAL A 68 -6.36 -4.25 -6.37
C VAL A 68 -7.65 -3.57 -6.83
N ILE A 69 -7.70 -2.23 -6.86
CA ILE A 69 -8.86 -1.48 -7.37
C ILE A 69 -9.14 -1.84 -8.83
N GLU A 70 -8.11 -1.88 -9.67
CA GLU A 70 -8.25 -2.21 -11.08
C GLU A 70 -8.74 -3.66 -11.27
N LYS A 71 -8.11 -4.61 -10.57
CA LYS A 71 -8.50 -6.03 -10.62
C LYS A 71 -9.94 -6.25 -10.15
N ASP A 72 -10.35 -5.63 -9.04
CA ASP A 72 -11.70 -5.79 -8.52
C ASP A 72 -12.76 -5.29 -9.52
N ARG A 73 -12.47 -4.19 -10.22
CA ARG A 73 -13.39 -3.59 -11.19
C ARG A 73 -13.44 -4.30 -12.54
N THR A 74 -12.31 -4.84 -12.98
CA THR A 74 -12.16 -5.30 -14.38
C THR A 74 -12.14 -6.82 -14.52
N TYR A 75 -11.75 -7.55 -13.47
CA TYR A 75 -11.62 -9.00 -13.58
C TYR A 75 -12.99 -9.66 -13.45
N PRO A 76 -13.31 -10.63 -14.32
CA PRO A 76 -14.42 -11.54 -14.06
C PRO A 76 -14.12 -12.38 -12.82
N GLU A 77 -15.17 -12.80 -12.12
CA GLU A 77 -15.09 -13.49 -10.83
C GLU A 77 -14.09 -14.66 -10.81
N TYR A 78 -14.07 -15.50 -11.86
CA TYR A 78 -13.14 -16.63 -11.92
C TYR A 78 -11.66 -16.20 -11.87
N ARG A 79 -11.30 -15.03 -12.41
CA ARG A 79 -9.94 -14.49 -12.31
C ARG A 79 -9.67 -13.93 -10.91
N GLN A 80 -10.64 -13.26 -10.30
CA GLN A 80 -10.52 -12.77 -8.92
C GLN A 80 -10.26 -13.92 -7.93
N VAL A 81 -10.96 -15.04 -8.10
CA VAL A 81 -10.74 -16.28 -7.33
C VAL A 81 -9.32 -16.81 -7.53
N MET A 82 -8.82 -16.83 -8.77
CA MET A 82 -7.45 -17.30 -9.07
C MET A 82 -6.38 -16.39 -8.46
N GLU A 83 -6.55 -15.06 -8.55
CA GLU A 83 -5.65 -14.08 -7.93
C GLU A 83 -5.58 -14.31 -6.41
N LEU A 84 -6.73 -14.40 -5.75
CA LEU A 84 -6.79 -14.61 -4.32
C LEU A 84 -6.16 -15.96 -3.91
N LYS A 85 -6.41 -17.02 -4.67
CA LYS A 85 -5.79 -18.33 -4.44
C LYS A 85 -4.27 -18.25 -4.57
N THR A 86 -3.78 -17.59 -5.62
CA THR A 86 -2.35 -17.42 -5.88
C THR A 86 -1.68 -16.66 -4.74
N PHE A 87 -2.32 -15.59 -4.28
CA PHE A 87 -1.79 -14.77 -3.21
C PHE A 87 -1.82 -15.50 -1.86
N ASN A 88 -2.88 -16.24 -1.54
CA ASN A 88 -2.91 -17.09 -0.34
C ASN A 88 -1.77 -18.12 -0.36
N SER A 89 -1.52 -18.79 -1.50
CA SER A 89 -0.39 -19.72 -1.62
C SER A 89 0.97 -19.02 -1.48
N LEU A 90 1.11 -17.76 -1.89
CA LEU A 90 2.31 -16.97 -1.64
C LEU A 90 2.51 -16.71 -0.13
N LEU A 91 1.45 -16.28 0.57
CA LEU A 91 1.51 -16.05 2.01
C LEU A 91 1.88 -17.31 2.79
N GLU A 92 1.27 -18.45 2.43
CA GLU A 92 1.59 -19.76 3.02
C GLU A 92 3.06 -20.13 2.81
N LYS A 93 3.59 -19.98 1.59
CA LYS A 93 5.02 -20.23 1.28
C LYS A 93 5.97 -19.34 2.08
N GLN A 94 5.54 -18.12 2.41
CA GLN A 94 6.31 -17.17 3.21
C GLN A 94 6.09 -17.35 4.73
N ASN A 95 5.34 -18.39 5.14
CA ASN A 95 4.94 -18.64 6.54
C ASN A 95 4.23 -17.43 7.18
N ILE A 96 3.43 -16.72 6.39
CA ILE A 96 2.65 -15.57 6.84
C ILE A 96 1.27 -16.07 7.23
N SER A 97 1.09 -16.43 8.50
CA SER A 97 -0.20 -16.84 9.07
C SER A 97 -1.14 -15.66 9.27
N GLU A 98 -2.44 -15.96 9.39
CA GLU A 98 -3.47 -14.99 9.82
C GLU A 98 -3.22 -14.48 11.23
N TYR A 99 -2.71 -15.35 12.12
CA TYR A 99 -2.31 -14.96 13.47
C TYR A 99 -0.93 -14.32 13.42
N GLN A 100 -0.88 -13.00 13.59
CA GLN A 100 0.36 -12.24 13.47
C GLN A 100 0.82 -11.69 14.83
N THR A 101 2.05 -11.20 14.90
CA THR A 101 2.51 -10.50 16.10
C THR A 101 1.78 -9.17 16.22
N LYS A 102 1.64 -8.66 17.45
CA LYS A 102 1.01 -7.34 17.71
C LYS A 102 1.63 -6.21 16.90
N GLU A 103 2.93 -6.29 16.62
CA GLU A 103 3.64 -5.32 15.79
C GLU A 103 3.10 -5.32 14.35
N ILE A 104 2.94 -6.51 13.75
CA ILE A 104 2.45 -6.62 12.39
C ILE A 104 0.97 -6.24 12.31
N GLU A 105 0.16 -6.63 13.30
CA GLU A 105 -1.24 -6.21 13.38
C GLU A 105 -1.38 -4.69 13.45
N PHE A 106 -0.50 -4.03 14.21
CA PHE A 106 -0.46 -2.57 14.29
C PHE A 106 -0.10 -1.94 12.95
N VAL A 107 0.98 -2.40 12.29
CA VAL A 107 1.39 -1.93 10.96
C VAL A 107 0.29 -2.14 9.91
N LYS A 108 -0.36 -3.31 9.92
CA LYS A 108 -1.49 -3.64 9.07
C LYS A 108 -2.67 -2.67 9.30
N HIS A 109 -2.97 -2.36 10.55
CA HIS A 109 -4.04 -1.45 10.92
C HIS A 109 -3.77 -0.02 10.41
N GLU A 110 -2.57 0.50 10.64
CA GLU A 110 -2.17 1.84 10.15
C GLU A 110 -2.24 1.92 8.62
N LEU A 111 -1.76 0.89 7.91
CA LEU A 111 -1.86 0.84 6.45
C LEU A 111 -3.32 0.85 5.98
N ASN A 112 -4.18 0.03 6.58
CA ASN A 112 -5.60 -0.02 6.23
C ASN A 112 -6.28 1.35 6.42
N ASN A 113 -6.03 2.02 7.54
CA ASN A 113 -6.59 3.35 7.81
C ASN A 113 -6.15 4.37 6.75
N LEU A 114 -4.87 4.34 6.38
CA LEU A 114 -4.32 5.22 5.35
C LEU A 114 -4.93 4.94 3.98
N LEU A 115 -5.05 3.66 3.59
CA LEU A 115 -5.65 3.27 2.32
C LEU A 115 -7.11 3.68 2.24
N LEU A 116 -7.91 3.48 3.30
CA LEU A 116 -9.30 3.91 3.35
C LEU A 116 -9.46 5.43 3.26
N LYS A 117 -8.53 6.20 3.84
CA LYS A 117 -8.51 7.66 3.76
C LYS A 117 -8.33 8.16 2.32
N HIS A 118 -7.44 7.53 1.56
CA HIS A 118 -7.06 7.99 0.21
C HIS A 118 -7.82 7.31 -0.93
N TYR A 119 -8.29 6.09 -0.71
CA TYR A 119 -9.05 5.30 -1.69
C TYR A 119 -10.45 4.97 -1.15
N PRO A 120 -11.37 5.95 -1.08
CA PRO A 120 -12.73 5.71 -0.60
C PRO A 120 -13.50 4.70 -1.47
N ALA A 121 -13.09 4.50 -2.73
CA ALA A 121 -13.63 3.46 -3.60
C ALA A 121 -13.45 2.04 -3.05
N ILE A 122 -12.55 1.83 -2.07
CA ILE A 122 -12.44 0.56 -1.34
C ILE A 122 -13.78 0.18 -0.70
N PHE A 123 -14.61 1.14 -0.28
CA PHE A 123 -15.94 0.86 0.28
C PHE A 123 -16.86 0.11 -0.68
N GLU A 124 -16.62 0.26 -1.99
CA GLU A 124 -17.41 -0.33 -3.07
C GLU A 124 -16.86 -1.68 -3.55
N PHE A 125 -15.78 -2.18 -2.93
CA PHE A 125 -15.15 -3.42 -3.36
C PHE A 125 -16.08 -4.62 -3.27
N SER A 126 -15.91 -5.54 -4.22
CA SER A 126 -16.45 -6.87 -4.06
C SER A 126 -15.81 -7.58 -2.87
N SER A 127 -16.43 -8.67 -2.40
CA SER A 127 -15.85 -9.49 -1.35
C SER A 127 -14.45 -10.03 -1.72
N PHE A 128 -14.17 -10.24 -3.01
CA PHE A 128 -12.85 -10.67 -3.49
C PHE A 128 -11.83 -9.53 -3.45
N GLY A 129 -12.21 -8.32 -3.87
CA GLY A 129 -11.35 -7.13 -3.79
C GLY A 129 -10.92 -6.84 -2.36
N TYR A 130 -11.85 -6.86 -1.41
CA TYR A 130 -11.53 -6.68 0.01
C TYR A 130 -10.56 -7.73 0.53
N ARG A 131 -10.79 -9.00 0.22
CA ARG A 131 -9.91 -10.10 0.67
C ARG A 131 -8.53 -9.99 0.03
N LEU A 132 -8.46 -9.65 -1.25
CA LEU A 132 -7.19 -9.46 -1.95
C LEU A 132 -6.40 -8.28 -1.36
N LEU A 133 -7.08 -7.16 -1.06
CA LEU A 133 -6.47 -6.03 -0.38
C LEU A 133 -5.94 -6.44 0.99
N ASP A 134 -6.76 -7.10 1.81
CA ASP A 134 -6.36 -7.52 3.16
C ASP A 134 -5.13 -8.43 3.13
N ARG A 135 -5.05 -9.37 2.18
CA ARG A 135 -3.88 -10.22 2.00
C ARG A 135 -2.64 -9.44 1.58
N ASN A 136 -2.77 -8.47 0.68
CA ASN A 136 -1.66 -7.62 0.27
C ASN A 136 -1.14 -6.76 1.43
N VAL A 137 -2.05 -6.16 2.21
CA VAL A 137 -1.71 -5.38 3.40
C VAL A 137 -1.02 -6.25 4.44
N GLN A 138 -1.46 -7.50 4.62
CA GLN A 138 -0.82 -8.47 5.50
C GLN A 138 0.60 -8.83 5.04
N PHE A 139 0.81 -9.03 3.73
CA PHE A 139 2.14 -9.25 3.17
C PHE A 139 3.05 -8.04 3.43
N PHE A 140 2.55 -6.84 3.11
CA PHE A 140 3.26 -5.59 3.32
C PHE A 140 3.68 -5.42 4.79
N ALA A 141 2.73 -5.56 5.71
CA ALA A 141 2.98 -5.35 7.13
C ALA A 141 4.06 -6.30 7.68
N ARG A 142 4.07 -7.55 7.18
CA ARG A 142 5.11 -8.52 7.51
C ARG A 142 6.48 -8.09 6.99
N GLN A 143 6.58 -7.68 5.72
CA GLN A 143 7.84 -7.23 5.13
C GLN A 143 8.38 -5.99 5.85
N PHE A 144 7.50 -5.03 6.12
CA PHE A 144 7.83 -3.81 6.84
C PHE A 144 8.37 -4.11 8.25
N THR A 145 7.63 -4.88 9.04
CA THR A 145 8.04 -5.23 10.41
C THR A 145 9.35 -6.02 10.43
N LYS A 146 9.53 -6.95 9.47
CA LYS A 146 10.77 -7.73 9.35
C LYS A 146 11.97 -6.82 9.06
N ALA A 147 11.85 -5.92 8.08
CA ALA A 147 12.93 -5.00 7.72
C ALA A 147 13.30 -4.07 8.87
N LEU A 148 12.31 -3.52 9.58
CA LEU A 148 12.56 -2.68 10.75
C LEU A 148 13.27 -3.42 11.88
N ARG A 149 12.87 -4.66 12.16
CA ARG A 149 13.53 -5.47 13.18
C ARG A 149 15.00 -5.71 12.84
N GLU A 150 15.29 -6.08 11.59
CA GLU A 150 16.66 -6.28 11.12
C GLU A 150 17.50 -4.99 11.17
N ALA A 151 16.89 -3.83 10.92
CA ALA A 151 17.56 -2.53 11.05
C ALA A 151 17.83 -2.17 12.52
N ALA A 152 16.86 -2.40 13.41
CA ALA A 152 17.00 -2.14 14.84
C ALA A 152 18.07 -3.03 15.49
N GLU A 153 18.14 -4.30 15.10
CA GLU A 153 19.15 -5.25 15.60
C GLU A 153 20.59 -4.85 15.18
N LYS A 154 20.77 -4.14 14.07
CA LYS A 154 22.08 -3.64 13.62
C LYS A 154 22.52 -2.35 14.33
N ALA A 155 21.58 -1.65 14.97
CA ALA A 155 21.84 -0.38 15.66
C ALA A 155 22.22 -0.56 17.14
N VAL A 156 22.14 -1.79 17.67
CA VAL A 156 22.57 -2.21 19.02
C VAL A 156 23.96 -2.81 18.96
#